data_AF-A0A496NDH7-F1
#
_entry.id   AF-A0A496NDH7-F1
#
_cell.length_a   1.000
_cell.length_b   1.000
_cell.length_c   1.000
_cell.angle_alpha   90.00
_cell.angle_beta   90.00
_cell.angle_gamma   90.00
#
_symmetry.space_group_name_H-M   'P 1'
#
loop_
_entity.id
_entity.type
_entity.pdbx_description
1 polymer ?
#
loop_
_entity_poly.entity_id
_entity_poly.type
_entity_poly.pdbx_seq_one_letter_code
_entity_poly.pdbx_strand_id
1 'polypeptide(L)'
;MPGSRLSEIHTILPLLVETMVWLNDKGDFCYLLPVISQEHKDFIESFIQETAPALSAKICIIFNQKSQFDIDDCSSSASASAANYQNLSVSQEIMNISSLVILASGTATLEALLLHRPMIVVYKVNRFTYLLAKRLVKIPYVCLPNILSFNQTQKPIVPELLQHDANAENIGKHALNILKHPSTQIHEQKITTDLLRQNSHANPAKVVLTYFFE
;
A
#
# COMPACT_ATOMS: atom_id res chain seq x y z
N MET A 1 6.91 -1.57 4.66
CA MET A 1 6.64 -0.14 4.93
C MET A 1 7.81 0.70 4.44
N PRO A 2 7.82 1.06 3.15
CA PRO A 2 8.88 1.87 2.56
C PRO A 2 8.78 3.31 3.06
N GLY A 3 9.87 3.88 3.56
CA GLY A 3 9.93 5.30 3.97
C GLY A 3 9.18 5.65 5.26
N SER A 4 8.52 4.68 5.92
CA SER A 4 7.80 4.92 7.16
C SER A 4 8.74 5.31 8.29
N ARG A 5 8.33 6.33 9.04
CA ARG A 5 9.02 6.77 10.26
C ARG A 5 8.92 5.65 11.31
N LEU A 6 9.93 5.53 12.19
CA LEU A 6 9.92 4.56 13.29
C LEU A 6 8.60 4.56 14.08
N SER A 7 8.07 5.75 14.39
CA SER A 7 6.80 5.91 15.10
C SER A 7 5.59 5.29 14.37
N GLU A 8 5.56 5.32 13.04
CA GLU A 8 4.51 4.67 12.24
C GLU A 8 4.66 3.16 12.28
N ILE A 9 5.89 2.65 12.20
CA ILE A 9 6.18 1.21 12.30
C ILE A 9 5.71 0.69 13.65
N HIS A 10 6.08 1.35 14.76
CA HIS A 10 5.62 0.95 16.10
C HIS A 10 4.09 0.96 16.24
N THR A 11 3.39 1.83 15.52
CA THR A 11 1.94 1.96 15.64
C THR A 11 1.20 0.89 14.81
N ILE A 12 1.71 0.60 13.61
CA ILE A 12 1.04 -0.26 12.63
C ILE A 12 1.52 -1.71 12.70
N LEU A 13 2.79 -1.96 13.05
CA LEU A 13 3.36 -3.31 13.08
C LEU A 13 2.58 -4.29 13.97
N PRO A 14 2.17 -3.95 15.21
CA PRO A 14 1.39 -4.89 16.03
C PRO A 14 0.09 -5.32 15.35
N LEU A 15 -0.59 -4.37 14.71
CA LEU A 15 -1.82 -4.64 13.97
C LEU A 15 -1.57 -5.53 12.74
N LEU A 16 -0.49 -5.29 12.00
CA LEU A 16 -0.12 -6.13 10.86
C LEU A 16 0.23 -7.56 11.30
N VAL A 17 0.99 -7.73 12.39
CA VAL A 17 1.33 -9.06 12.92
C VAL A 17 0.06 -9.78 13.41
N GLU A 18 -0.83 -9.10 14.14
CA GLU A 18 -2.12 -9.68 14.54
C GLU A 18 -2.95 -10.10 13.33
N THR A 19 -2.94 -9.30 12.25
CA THR A 19 -3.60 -9.65 10.98
C THR A 19 -2.96 -10.88 10.34
N MET A 20 -1.62 -10.99 10.34
CA MET A 20 -0.90 -12.14 9.78
C MET A 20 -1.22 -13.42 10.55
N VAL A 21 -1.29 -13.35 11.88
CA VAL A 21 -1.72 -14.48 12.72
C VAL A 21 -3.15 -14.89 12.34
N TRP A 22 -4.07 -13.92 12.29
CA TRP A 22 -5.48 -14.18 11.94
C TRP A 22 -5.63 -14.80 10.55
N LEU A 23 -4.87 -14.33 9.56
CA LEU A 23 -4.89 -14.88 8.20
C LEU A 23 -4.30 -16.29 8.15
N ASN A 24 -3.26 -16.56 8.92
CA ASN A 24 -2.60 -17.87 8.92
C ASN A 24 -3.51 -19.00 9.43
N ASP A 25 -4.51 -18.68 10.25
CA ASP A 25 -5.55 -19.64 10.66
C ASP A 25 -6.55 -19.97 9.54
N LYS A 26 -6.57 -19.18 8.46
CA LYS A 26 -7.54 -19.28 7.35
C LYS A 26 -6.95 -19.75 6.03
N GLY A 27 -5.63 -19.87 5.93
CA GLY A 27 -4.96 -20.30 4.72
C GLY A 27 -3.45 -20.22 4.83
N ASP A 28 -2.78 -20.69 3.78
CA ASP A 28 -1.33 -20.62 3.70
C ASP A 28 -0.91 -19.33 2.98
N PHE A 29 -0.28 -18.43 3.73
CA PHE A 29 0.14 -17.11 3.26
C PHE A 29 1.61 -16.89 3.53
N CYS A 30 2.29 -16.26 2.57
CA CYS A 30 3.64 -15.73 2.72
C CYS A 30 3.57 -14.20 2.74
N TYR A 31 4.36 -13.57 3.61
CA TYR A 31 4.31 -12.13 3.83
C TYR A 31 5.65 -11.49 3.46
N LEU A 32 5.60 -10.43 2.65
CA LEU A 32 6.76 -9.67 2.23
C LEU A 32 6.78 -8.32 2.95
N LEU A 33 7.83 -8.05 3.73
CA LEU A 33 7.97 -6.81 4.49
C LEU A 33 9.18 -6.02 3.98
N PRO A 34 8.99 -5.05 3.08
CA PRO A 34 10.06 -4.14 2.69
C PRO A 34 10.39 -3.18 3.84
N VAL A 35 11.67 -3.04 4.15
CA VAL A 35 12.20 -2.10 5.16
C VAL A 35 13.33 -1.25 4.57
N ILE A 36 13.55 -0.07 5.15
CA ILE A 36 14.51 0.94 4.64
C ILE A 36 15.85 0.98 5.35
N SER A 37 15.99 0.27 6.47
CA SER A 37 17.23 0.24 7.26
C SER A 37 17.40 -1.11 7.94
N GLN A 38 18.65 -1.44 8.27
CA GLN A 38 18.97 -2.62 9.07
C GLN A 38 18.32 -2.52 10.47
N GLU A 39 18.30 -1.34 11.08
CA GLU A 39 17.65 -1.10 12.37
C GLU A 39 16.15 -1.48 12.34
N HIS A 40 15.43 -1.11 11.28
CA HIS A 40 14.02 -1.49 11.14
C HIS A 40 13.86 -2.99 10.97
N LYS A 41 14.78 -3.65 10.26
CA LYS A 41 14.79 -5.11 10.12
C LYS A 41 14.94 -5.77 11.49
N ASP A 42 15.99 -5.42 12.23
CA ASP A 42 16.32 -6.03 13.52
C ASP A 42 15.17 -5.83 14.53
N PHE A 43 14.55 -4.64 14.53
CA PHE A 43 13.37 -4.35 15.34
C PHE A 43 12.17 -5.24 14.99
N ILE A 44 11.85 -5.37 13.70
CA ILE A 44 10.70 -6.17 13.25
C ILE A 44 10.95 -7.66 13.53
N GLU A 45 12.16 -8.17 13.29
CA GLU A 45 12.52 -9.55 13.59
C GLU A 45 12.37 -9.86 15.08
N SER A 46 12.89 -8.97 15.94
CA SER A 46 12.76 -9.10 17.39
C SER A 46 11.30 -9.10 17.83
N PHE A 47 10.50 -8.18 17.30
CA PHE A 47 9.07 -8.07 17.60
C PHE A 47 8.28 -9.31 17.19
N ILE A 48 8.54 -9.86 15.99
CA ILE A 48 7.88 -11.08 15.49
C ILE A 48 8.29 -12.27 16.36
N GLN A 49 9.57 -12.40 16.69
CA GLN A 49 10.07 -13.51 17.50
C GLN A 49 9.46 -13.53 18.91
N GLU A 50 9.21 -12.35 19.49
CA GLU A 50 8.57 -12.20 20.80
C GLU A 50 7.06 -12.47 20.74
N THR A 51 6.37 -11.94 19.73
CA THR A 51 4.89 -11.91 19.72
C THR A 51 4.24 -13.04 18.92
N ALA A 52 4.88 -13.52 17.87
CA ALA A 52 4.33 -14.52 16.96
C ALA A 52 5.44 -15.37 16.29
N PRO A 53 6.24 -16.14 17.06
CA PRO A 53 7.40 -16.87 16.54
C PRO A 53 7.05 -17.91 15.45
N ALA A 54 5.81 -18.40 15.43
CA ALA A 54 5.33 -19.30 14.38
C ALA A 54 5.28 -18.64 12.98
N LEU A 55 5.21 -17.30 12.91
CA LEU A 55 5.21 -16.56 11.65
C LEU A 55 6.60 -16.34 11.07
N SER A 56 7.68 -16.52 11.84
CA SER A 56 9.05 -16.24 11.37
C SER A 56 9.41 -17.04 10.10
N ALA A 57 8.87 -18.25 9.93
CA ALA A 57 9.09 -19.06 8.72
C ALA A 57 8.29 -18.60 7.49
N LYS A 58 7.29 -17.73 7.67
CA LYS A 58 6.37 -17.25 6.63
C LYS A 58 6.57 -15.78 6.27
N ILE A 59 7.38 -15.06 7.04
CA ILE A 59 7.68 -13.64 6.84
C ILE A 59 9.06 -13.51 6.20
N CYS A 60 9.11 -12.88 5.02
CA CYS A 60 10.36 -12.49 4.37
C CYS A 60 10.53 -10.97 4.50
N ILE A 61 11.52 -10.55 5.30
CA ILE A 61 11.88 -9.13 5.47
C ILE A 61 12.96 -8.79 4.47
N ILE A 62 12.66 -7.85 3.58
CA ILE A 62 13.53 -7.48 2.47
C ILE A 62 14.06 -6.07 2.73
N PHE A 63 15.38 -5.96 2.81
CA PHE A 63 16.11 -4.72 2.97
C PHE A 63 17.13 -4.62 1.84
N ASN A 64 17.17 -3.48 1.14
CA ASN A 64 18.20 -3.26 0.14
C ASN A 64 19.46 -2.69 0.79
N GLN A 65 20.54 -3.47 0.82
CA GLN A 65 21.86 -2.95 1.17
C GLN A 65 22.54 -2.41 -0.10
N LYS A 66 22.45 -1.08 -0.27
CA LYS A 66 23.20 -0.18 -1.17
C LYS A 66 22.70 0.09 -2.59
N SER A 67 22.82 1.38 -2.91
CA SER A 67 23.28 1.92 -4.18
C SER A 67 24.47 1.14 -4.75
N GLN A 68 24.27 0.33 -5.78
CA GLN A 68 25.24 0.06 -6.85
C GLN A 68 24.57 -0.97 -7.79
N PHE A 69 23.77 -0.50 -8.73
CA PHE A 69 23.85 -1.08 -10.06
C PHE A 69 24.28 0.09 -10.92
N ASP A 70 25.59 0.13 -11.18
CA ASP A 70 26.13 0.91 -12.26
C ASP A 70 25.31 0.55 -13.51
N ILE A 71 24.77 1.60 -14.12
CA ILE A 71 24.22 1.53 -15.47
C ILE A 71 25.44 1.28 -16.36
N ASP A 72 25.83 0.04 -16.54
CA ASP A 72 26.68 -0.41 -17.64
C ASP A 72 26.42 -1.93 -17.82
N ASP A 73 26.11 -2.31 -19.06
CA ASP A 73 25.94 -3.68 -19.56
C ASP A 73 24.64 -4.45 -19.25
N CYS A 74 23.55 -4.11 -19.94
CA CYS A 74 22.72 -5.10 -20.63
C CYS A 74 21.70 -4.45 -21.59
N SER A 75 22.22 -3.85 -22.66
CA SER A 75 21.48 -3.55 -23.88
C SER A 75 21.48 -4.78 -24.80
N SER A 76 20.82 -5.87 -24.42
CA SER A 76 20.44 -6.87 -25.43
C SER A 76 19.29 -7.79 -24.99
N SER A 77 18.18 -7.65 -25.71
CA SER A 77 17.09 -8.61 -25.88
C SER A 77 16.17 -8.90 -24.69
N ALA A 78 15.34 -7.92 -24.32
CA ALA A 78 14.04 -8.21 -23.69
C ALA A 78 12.93 -7.37 -24.35
N SER A 79 11.84 -8.04 -24.71
CA SER A 79 10.65 -7.52 -25.38
C SER A 79 10.12 -6.21 -24.80
N ALA A 80 9.58 -5.34 -25.67
CA ALA A 80 9.11 -3.97 -25.40
C ALA A 80 8.08 -3.77 -24.26
N SER A 81 7.57 -4.83 -23.63
CA SER A 81 6.72 -4.75 -22.43
C SER A 81 7.50 -4.71 -21.10
N ALA A 82 8.79 -5.07 -21.09
CA ALA A 82 9.61 -5.12 -19.88
C ALA A 82 10.43 -3.84 -19.63
N ALA A 83 10.51 -2.94 -20.63
CA ALA A 83 11.38 -1.75 -20.57
C ALA A 83 10.89 -0.64 -19.64
N ASN A 84 9.61 -0.63 -19.23
CA ASN A 84 9.05 0.46 -18.42
C ASN A 84 9.30 0.32 -16.91
N TYR A 85 9.99 -0.74 -16.46
CA TYR A 85 10.20 -1.03 -15.04
C TYR A 85 11.65 -0.90 -14.56
N GLN A 86 12.56 -0.38 -15.40
CA GLN A 86 14.02 -0.30 -15.14
C GLN A 86 14.46 0.62 -13.99
N ASN A 87 13.54 1.26 -13.25
CA ASN A 87 13.85 2.13 -12.11
C ASN A 87 12.86 1.97 -10.94
N LEU A 88 12.36 0.75 -10.70
CA LEU A 88 11.56 0.50 -9.51
C LEU A 88 12.47 0.45 -8.27
N SER A 89 12.05 1.09 -7.19
CA SER A 89 12.63 0.78 -5.88
C SER A 89 12.29 -0.66 -5.49
N VAL A 90 13.12 -1.30 -4.67
CA VAL A 90 12.85 -2.65 -4.12
C VAL A 90 11.44 -2.78 -3.53
N SER A 91 10.95 -1.70 -2.93
CA SER A 91 9.60 -1.66 -2.39
C SER A 91 8.50 -1.73 -3.46
N GLN A 92 8.71 -1.07 -4.59
CA GLN A 92 7.78 -1.12 -5.72
C GLN A 92 7.89 -2.46 -6.47
N GLU A 93 9.07 -3.08 -6.53
CA GLU A 93 9.23 -4.44 -7.05
C GLU A 93 8.45 -5.46 -6.22
N ILE A 94 8.60 -5.41 -4.90
CA ILE A 94 7.84 -6.26 -3.96
C ILE A 94 6.34 -6.02 -4.11
N MET A 95 5.93 -4.75 -4.21
CA MET A 95 4.54 -4.39 -4.47
C MET A 95 4.01 -4.99 -5.77
N ASN A 96 4.82 -4.99 -6.84
CA ASN A 96 4.45 -5.48 -8.15
C ASN A 96 4.29 -7.02 -8.21
N ILE A 97 5.05 -7.77 -7.41
CA ILE A 97 4.94 -9.23 -7.35
C ILE A 97 3.88 -9.71 -6.34
N SER A 98 3.36 -8.81 -5.49
CA SER A 98 2.40 -9.16 -4.45
C SER A 98 0.98 -9.32 -5.00
N SER A 99 0.26 -10.36 -4.53
CA SER A 99 -1.15 -10.60 -4.85
C SER A 99 -2.10 -9.59 -4.18
N LEU A 100 -1.68 -9.05 -3.04
CA LEU A 100 -2.39 -8.05 -2.26
C LEU A 100 -1.36 -7.25 -1.46
N VAL A 101 -1.60 -5.95 -1.31
CA VAL A 101 -0.72 -5.06 -0.55
C VAL A 101 -1.52 -4.41 0.59
N ILE A 102 -1.00 -4.49 1.82
CA ILE A 102 -1.54 -3.77 2.97
C ILE A 102 -0.56 -2.64 3.28
N LEU A 103 -1.03 -1.39 3.25
CA LEU A 103 -0.17 -0.22 3.34
C LEU A 103 -0.85 0.93 4.11
N ALA A 104 -0.03 1.85 4.62
CA ALA A 104 -0.52 3.08 5.24
C ALA A 104 -0.88 4.13 4.19
N SER A 105 -1.75 5.08 4.56
CA SER A 105 -2.09 6.21 3.69
C SER A 105 -0.85 7.06 3.42
N GLY A 106 -0.42 7.14 2.15
CA GLY A 106 0.78 7.84 1.72
C GLY A 106 1.03 7.65 0.22
N THR A 107 2.21 8.05 -0.26
CA THR A 107 2.58 7.94 -1.68
C THR A 107 2.53 6.49 -2.20
N ALA A 108 2.79 5.51 -1.33
CA ALA A 108 2.67 4.09 -1.66
C ALA A 108 1.25 3.69 -2.13
N THR A 109 0.20 4.39 -1.69
CA THR A 109 -1.17 4.15 -2.19
C THR A 109 -1.29 4.49 -3.67
N LEU A 110 -0.63 5.56 -4.12
CA LEU A 110 -0.64 5.99 -5.52
C LEU A 110 0.19 5.06 -6.38
N GLU A 111 1.36 4.64 -5.88
CA GLU A 111 2.21 3.67 -6.56
C GLU A 111 1.47 2.34 -6.80
N ALA A 112 0.79 1.84 -5.77
CA ALA A 112 -0.01 0.62 -5.88
C ALA A 112 -1.18 0.78 -6.88
N LEU A 113 -1.78 1.97 -6.94
CA LEU A 113 -2.84 2.29 -7.89
C LEU A 113 -2.31 2.27 -9.32
N LEU A 114 -1.16 2.90 -9.57
CA LEU A 114 -0.51 2.95 -10.89
C LEU A 114 -0.04 1.58 -11.36
N LEU A 115 0.34 0.69 -10.43
CA LEU A 115 0.69 -0.70 -10.71
C LEU A 115 -0.52 -1.63 -10.80
N HIS A 116 -1.75 -1.11 -10.61
CA HIS A 116 -3.00 -1.88 -10.54
C HIS A 116 -2.93 -3.04 -9.56
N ARG A 117 -2.28 -2.81 -8.41
CA ARG A 117 -2.12 -3.83 -7.37
C ARG A 117 -3.31 -3.79 -6.43
N PRO A 118 -3.94 -4.95 -6.16
CA PRO A 118 -4.96 -5.02 -5.13
C PRO A 118 -4.40 -4.52 -3.80
N MET A 119 -5.16 -3.70 -3.09
CA MET A 119 -4.68 -3.08 -1.86
C MET A 119 -5.75 -2.87 -0.80
N ILE A 120 -5.30 -2.77 0.45
CA ILE A 120 -6.06 -2.32 1.62
C ILE A 120 -5.26 -1.19 2.26
N VAL A 121 -5.93 -0.07 2.52
CA VAL A 121 -5.31 1.07 3.20
C VAL A 121 -5.69 1.02 4.67
N VAL A 122 -4.68 1.05 5.53
CA VAL A 122 -4.84 1.00 6.99
C VAL A 122 -4.21 2.22 7.61
N TYR A 123 -4.92 2.92 8.49
CA TYR A 123 -4.36 4.09 9.15
C TYR A 123 -4.75 4.19 10.62
N LYS A 124 -3.74 4.41 11.46
CA LYS A 124 -3.88 4.53 12.91
C LYS A 124 -3.02 5.71 13.38
N VAL A 125 -3.67 6.76 13.86
CA VAL A 125 -3.02 7.96 14.43
C VAL A 125 -3.61 8.30 15.78
N ASN A 126 -2.95 9.20 16.52
CA ASN A 126 -3.52 9.75 17.74
C ASN A 126 -4.92 10.34 17.47
N ARG A 127 -5.91 9.92 18.27
CA ARG A 127 -7.33 10.28 18.14
C ARG A 127 -7.55 11.80 18.05
N PHE A 128 -6.74 12.59 18.75
CA PHE A 128 -6.83 14.05 18.72
C PHE A 128 -6.46 14.64 17.35
N THR A 129 -5.37 14.16 16.75
CA THR A 129 -4.95 14.58 15.40
C THR A 129 -6.00 14.20 14.37
N TYR A 130 -6.58 13.00 14.48
CA TYR A 130 -7.64 12.56 13.58
C TYR A 130 -8.91 13.41 13.70
N LEU A 131 -9.35 13.70 14.92
CA LEU A 131 -10.57 14.46 15.16
C LEU A 131 -10.46 15.91 14.65
N LEU A 132 -9.28 16.54 14.80
CA LEU A 132 -8.99 17.86 14.26
C LEU A 132 -8.97 17.85 12.73
N ALA A 133 -8.27 16.88 12.12
CA ALA A 133 -8.18 16.75 10.67
C ALA A 133 -9.56 16.48 10.04
N LYS A 134 -10.35 15.57 10.63
CA LYS A 134 -11.71 15.24 10.18
C LYS A 134 -12.68 16.43 10.24
N ARG A 135 -12.47 17.36 11.18
CA ARG A 135 -13.28 18.58 11.30
C ARG A 135 -12.91 19.66 10.29
N LEU A 136 -11.67 19.64 9.78
CA LEU A 136 -11.13 20.62 8.84
C LEU A 136 -11.28 20.20 7.37
N VAL A 137 -11.28 18.89 7.08
CA VAL A 137 -11.29 18.35 5.72
C VAL A 137 -12.68 17.78 5.38
N LYS A 138 -13.31 18.31 4.33
CA LYS A 138 -14.65 17.88 3.85
C LYS A 138 -14.63 16.61 2.98
N ILE A 139 -13.47 16.00 2.79
CA ILE A 139 -13.28 14.90 1.85
C ILE A 139 -13.64 13.56 2.55
N PRO A 140 -14.46 12.70 1.93
CA PRO A 140 -14.95 11.47 2.58
C PRO A 140 -13.87 10.39 2.77
N TYR A 141 -12.72 10.54 2.10
CA TYR A 141 -11.61 9.59 2.09
C TYR A 141 -10.29 10.29 2.37
N VAL A 142 -9.34 9.55 2.95
CA VAL A 142 -7.97 9.99 3.21
C VAL A 142 -7.03 9.45 2.13
N CYS A 143 -7.27 8.24 1.63
CA CYS A 143 -6.38 7.64 0.64
C CYS A 143 -6.65 8.15 -0.78
N LEU A 144 -5.56 8.38 -1.52
CA LEU A 144 -5.63 8.99 -2.84
C LEU A 144 -6.46 8.18 -3.86
N PRO A 145 -6.40 6.82 -3.91
CA PRO A 145 -7.23 6.06 -4.84
C PRO A 145 -8.73 6.31 -4.68
N ASN A 146 -9.23 6.40 -3.45
CA ASN A 146 -10.64 6.67 -3.18
C ASN A 146 -11.00 8.13 -3.47
N ILE A 147 -10.09 9.09 -3.16
CA ILE A 147 -10.30 10.51 -3.48
C ILE A 147 -10.42 10.72 -4.99
N LEU A 148 -9.54 10.12 -5.78
CA LEU A 148 -9.49 10.31 -7.23
C LEU A 148 -10.66 9.65 -7.97
N SER A 149 -11.14 8.52 -7.47
CA SER A 149 -12.27 7.79 -8.08
C SER A 149 -13.64 8.27 -7.62
N PHE A 150 -13.72 9.02 -6.51
CA PHE A 150 -15.00 9.34 -5.87
C PHE A 150 -16.03 9.98 -6.79
N ASN A 151 -15.62 10.97 -7.60
CA ASN A 151 -16.53 11.66 -8.51
C ASN A 151 -17.13 10.74 -9.57
N GLN A 152 -16.47 9.62 -9.88
CA GLN A 152 -16.90 8.65 -10.89
C GLN A 152 -17.73 7.52 -10.30
N THR A 153 -17.22 6.92 -9.23
CA THR A 153 -17.77 5.69 -8.67
C THR A 153 -18.80 5.97 -7.57
N GLN A 154 -18.78 7.17 -6.98
CA GLN A 154 -19.57 7.57 -5.81
C GLN A 154 -19.44 6.59 -4.61
N LYS A 155 -18.37 5.79 -4.60
CA LYS A 155 -18.06 4.75 -3.61
C LYS A 155 -16.55 4.49 -3.55
N PRO A 156 -16.01 3.95 -2.44
CA PRO A 156 -14.59 3.66 -2.37
C PRO A 156 -14.24 2.47 -3.28
N ILE A 157 -13.11 2.56 -3.98
CA ILE A 157 -12.58 1.48 -4.82
C ILE A 157 -11.58 0.60 -4.05
N VAL A 158 -11.01 1.11 -2.96
CA VAL A 158 -10.16 0.35 -2.04
C VAL A 158 -10.72 0.40 -0.61
N PRO A 159 -10.68 -0.72 0.15
CA PRO A 159 -11.00 -0.67 1.57
C PRO A 159 -10.06 0.26 2.30
N GLU A 160 -10.63 1.18 3.05
CA GLU A 160 -9.91 2.18 3.83
C GLU A 160 -10.34 2.04 5.29
N LEU A 161 -9.48 1.39 6.07
CA LEU A 161 -9.73 1.03 7.46
C LEU A 161 -9.02 2.01 8.38
N LEU A 162 -9.82 2.86 9.03
CA LEU A 162 -9.33 3.94 9.87
C LEU A 162 -9.63 3.66 11.34
N GLN A 163 -8.67 3.93 12.22
CA GLN A 163 -8.87 3.96 13.68
C GLN A 163 -9.42 2.63 14.25
N HIS A 164 -10.72 2.57 14.58
CA HIS A 164 -11.34 1.39 15.16
C HIS A 164 -11.56 0.28 14.12
N ASP A 165 -11.79 0.67 12.86
CA ASP A 165 -11.97 -0.27 11.75
C ASP A 165 -10.65 -0.92 11.34
N ALA A 166 -9.52 -0.29 11.70
CA ALA A 166 -8.17 -0.82 11.56
C ALA A 166 -7.86 -1.87 12.65
N ASN A 167 -8.52 -3.02 12.55
CA ASN A 167 -8.31 -4.20 13.38
C ASN A 167 -8.04 -5.45 12.51
N ALA A 168 -7.39 -6.46 13.09
CA ALA A 168 -6.93 -7.64 12.38
C ALA A 168 -8.04 -8.41 11.67
N GLU A 169 -9.21 -8.53 12.30
CA GLU A 169 -10.34 -9.23 11.72
C GLU A 169 -10.88 -8.52 10.46
N ASN A 170 -11.07 -7.20 10.52
CA ASN A 170 -11.54 -6.43 9.38
C ASN A 170 -10.53 -6.47 8.23
N ILE A 171 -9.24 -6.25 8.53
CA ILE A 171 -8.19 -6.31 7.50
C ILE A 171 -8.16 -7.71 6.88
N GLY A 172 -8.20 -8.76 7.70
CA GLY A 172 -8.20 -10.15 7.25
C GLY A 172 -9.41 -10.50 6.39
N LYS A 173 -10.62 -10.08 6.77
CA LYS A 173 -11.84 -10.28 5.97
C LYS A 173 -11.75 -9.61 4.60
N HIS A 174 -11.31 -8.34 4.56
CA HIS A 174 -11.10 -7.64 3.29
C HIS A 174 -10.02 -8.32 2.45
N ALA A 175 -8.93 -8.76 3.07
CA ALA A 175 -7.83 -9.43 2.39
C ALA A 175 -8.29 -10.73 1.72
N LEU A 176 -8.99 -11.59 2.46
CA LEU A 176 -9.54 -12.83 1.91
C LEU A 176 -10.56 -12.57 0.79
N ASN A 177 -11.38 -11.54 0.92
CA ASN A 177 -12.35 -11.19 -0.12
C ASN A 177 -11.66 -10.70 -1.40
N ILE A 178 -10.67 -9.82 -1.27
CA ILE A 178 -9.91 -9.28 -2.41
C ILE A 178 -9.09 -10.39 -3.07
N LEU A 179 -8.42 -11.25 -2.31
CA LEU A 179 -7.65 -12.36 -2.86
C LEU A 179 -8.52 -13.35 -3.64
N LYS A 180 -9.79 -13.52 -3.27
CA LYS A 180 -10.77 -14.31 -4.03
C LYS A 180 -11.29 -13.59 -5.27
N HIS A 181 -11.42 -12.26 -5.22
CA HIS A 181 -12.04 -11.46 -6.29
C HIS A 181 -11.18 -10.24 -6.67
N PRO A 182 -9.91 -10.42 -7.09
CA PRO A 182 -8.99 -9.30 -7.28
C PRO A 182 -9.39 -8.43 -8.50
N SER A 183 -10.03 -9.06 -9.50
CA SER A 183 -10.40 -8.42 -10.76
C SER A 183 -11.30 -7.19 -10.58
N THR A 184 -12.19 -7.19 -9.59
CA THR A 184 -13.12 -6.08 -9.34
C THR A 184 -12.34 -4.81 -8.98
N GLN A 185 -11.42 -4.92 -8.01
CA GLN A 185 -10.62 -3.78 -7.58
C GLN A 185 -9.64 -3.34 -8.68
N ILE A 186 -9.00 -4.30 -9.36
CA ILE A 186 -8.06 -4.02 -10.47
C ILE A 186 -8.77 -3.27 -11.61
N HIS A 187 -10.01 -3.63 -11.92
CA HIS A 187 -10.78 -2.97 -12.98
C HIS A 187 -11.07 -1.49 -12.66
N GLU A 188 -11.55 -1.21 -11.45
CA GLU A 188 -11.81 0.16 -10.98
C GLU A 188 -10.52 0.99 -10.93
N GLN A 189 -9.40 0.38 -10.51
CA GLN A 189 -8.08 1.00 -10.54
C GLN A 189 -7.65 1.36 -11.96
N LYS A 190 -7.85 0.47 -12.94
CA LYS A 190 -7.52 0.72 -14.36
C LYS A 190 -8.31 1.92 -14.90
N ILE A 191 -9.63 1.93 -14.72
CA ILE A 191 -10.49 3.06 -15.11
C ILE A 191 -9.97 4.36 -14.50
N THR A 192 -9.67 4.36 -13.21
CA THR A 192 -9.13 5.52 -12.51
C THR A 192 -7.82 5.99 -13.14
N THR A 193 -6.87 5.09 -13.38
CA THR A 193 -5.57 5.45 -13.98
C THR A 193 -5.67 5.93 -15.42
N ASP A 194 -6.59 5.38 -16.23
CA ASP A 194 -6.78 5.80 -17.62
C ASP A 194 -7.36 7.21 -17.69
N LEU A 195 -8.27 7.56 -16.78
CA LEU A 195 -8.76 8.93 -16.66
C LEU A 195 -7.65 9.90 -16.21
N LEU A 196 -6.79 9.50 -15.28
CA LEU A 196 -5.65 10.32 -14.88
C LEU A 196 -4.71 10.59 -16.06
N ARG A 197 -4.49 9.61 -16.95
CA ARG A 197 -3.69 9.77 -18.16
C ARG A 197 -4.34 10.70 -19.19
N GLN A 198 -5.66 10.66 -19.34
CA GLN A 198 -6.36 11.58 -20.25
C GLN A 198 -6.30 13.02 -19.73
N ASN A 199 -6.34 13.20 -18.42
CA ASN A 199 -6.31 14.51 -17.76
C ASN A 199 -4.91 15.04 -17.45
N SER A 200 -3.83 14.25 -17.62
CA SER A 200 -2.47 14.66 -17.26
C SER A 200 -1.87 15.74 -18.18
N HIS A 201 -2.52 16.04 -19.32
CA HIS A 201 -2.22 17.22 -20.13
C HIS A 201 -2.73 18.53 -19.51
N ALA A 202 -3.59 18.48 -18.50
CA ALA A 202 -4.07 19.65 -17.79
C ALA A 202 -3.17 19.99 -16.59
N ASN A 203 -3.03 21.29 -16.29
CA ASN A 203 -2.27 21.75 -15.13
C ASN A 203 -2.85 21.14 -13.84
N PRO A 204 -2.08 20.36 -13.05
CA PRO A 204 -2.57 19.64 -11.88
C PRO A 204 -3.26 20.55 -10.86
N ALA A 205 -2.75 21.76 -10.66
CA ALA A 205 -3.33 22.73 -9.74
C ALA A 205 -4.71 23.21 -10.21
N LYS A 206 -4.89 23.35 -11.53
CA LYS A 206 -6.15 23.79 -12.12
C LYS A 206 -7.22 22.69 -12.04
N VAL A 207 -6.85 21.43 -12.27
CA VAL A 207 -7.75 20.28 -12.16
C VAL A 207 -8.24 20.09 -10.72
N VAL A 208 -7.36 20.19 -9.73
CA VAL A 208 -7.74 20.07 -8.31
C VAL A 208 -8.70 21.20 -7.90
N LEU A 209 -8.45 22.44 -8.35
CA LEU A 209 -9.34 23.57 -8.06
C LEU A 209 -10.74 23.37 -8.68
N THR A 210 -10.82 22.91 -9.93
CA THR A 210 -12.11 22.71 -10.61
C THR A 210 -12.89 21.50 -10.06
N TYR A 211 -12.23 20.41 -9.66
CA TYR A 211 -12.92 19.19 -9.24
C TYR A 211 -13.24 19.08 -7.75
N PHE A 212 -12.57 19.83 -6.88
CA PHE A 212 -12.74 19.72 -5.42
C PHE A 212 -13.27 20.98 -4.73
N PHE A 213 -13.36 22.12 -5.42
CA PHE A 213 -13.76 23.41 -4.83
C PHE A 213 -14.91 24.13 -5.54
N GLU A 214 -15.49 23.55 -6.59
CA GLU A 214 -16.81 23.94 -7.14
C GLU A 214 -17.91 23.01 -6.63
#